data_AF-A0A183IXP5-F1
#
_entry.id   AF-A0A183IXP5-F1
#
_cell.length_a   1.000
_cell.length_b   1.000
_cell.length_c   1.000
_cell.angle_alpha   90.00
_cell.angle_beta   90.00
_cell.angle_gamma   90.00
#
_symmetry.space_group_name_H-M   'P 1'
#
loop_
_entity.id
_entity.type
_entity.pdbx_description
1 polymer ?
#
loop_
_entity_poly.entity_id
_entity_poly.type
_entity_poly.pdbx_seq_one_letter_code
_entity_poly.pdbx_strand_id
1 'polypeptide(L)'
;MKSEIEKSEGIPVSKLMTFNRLKKLSDDQSMVLAALRKSTSGLLEIDEAESRIRRSPLKPLPADPAKHWQTVRMRTAYVVSNPIMLKLDLVFELLLRFGIVYRKVFQKTAP
;
A
#
# COMPACT_ATOMS: atom_id res chain seq x y z
N MET A 1 -14.08 -3.91 -7.13
CA MET A 1 -13.23 -3.39 -6.02
C MET A 1 -13.53 -1.93 -5.70
N LYS A 2 -13.49 -0.97 -6.65
CA LYS A 2 -13.98 0.40 -6.40
C LYS A 2 -15.42 0.43 -5.85
N SER A 3 -16.29 -0.34 -6.49
CA SER A 3 -17.69 -0.54 -6.08
C SER A 3 -17.91 -1.20 -4.72
N GLU A 4 -16.90 -1.87 -4.14
CA GLU A 4 -17.00 -2.51 -2.81
C GLU A 4 -16.48 -1.58 -1.71
N ILE A 5 -15.50 -0.73 -2.04
CA ILE A 5 -14.99 0.31 -1.14
C ILE A 5 -16.05 1.41 -0.94
N GLU A 6 -16.81 1.73 -1.99
CA GLU A 6 -17.90 2.71 -1.96
C GLU A 6 -19.10 2.26 -1.11
N LYS A 7 -19.29 0.95 -0.91
CA LYS A 7 -20.39 0.39 -0.11
C LYS A 7 -20.14 0.44 1.41
N SER A 8 -19.00 0.96 1.86
CA SER A 8 -18.58 1.11 3.28
C SER A 8 -18.43 -0.18 4.11
N GLU A 9 -18.95 -1.32 3.64
CA GLU A 9 -18.88 -2.61 4.34
C GLU A 9 -17.49 -3.25 4.37
N GLY A 10 -16.45 -2.58 3.86
CA GLY A 10 -15.09 -3.13 3.86
C GLY A 10 -14.89 -4.27 2.86
N ILE A 11 -13.69 -4.87 2.87
CA ILE A 11 -13.25 -5.88 1.89
C ILE A 11 -12.97 -7.20 2.63
N PRO A 12 -13.48 -8.35 2.16
CA PRO A 12 -13.13 -9.66 2.71
C PRO A 12 -11.63 -9.94 2.66
N VAL A 13 -11.08 -10.53 3.72
CA VAL A 13 -9.64 -10.86 3.79
C VAL A 13 -9.25 -11.84 2.68
N SER A 14 -10.14 -12.76 2.30
CA SER A 14 -9.93 -13.71 1.20
C SER A 14 -9.59 -13.03 -0.13
N LYS A 15 -10.18 -11.86 -0.42
CA LYS A 15 -9.84 -11.08 -1.62
C LYS A 15 -8.44 -10.48 -1.54
N LEU A 16 -7.98 -10.08 -0.36
CA LEU A 16 -6.62 -9.57 -0.18
C LEU A 16 -5.58 -10.65 -0.46
N MET A 17 -5.87 -11.91 -0.09
CA MET A 17 -4.97 -13.05 -0.34
C MET A 17 -4.71 -13.33 -1.83
N THR A 18 -5.52 -12.77 -2.73
CA THR A 18 -5.27 -12.85 -4.19
C THR A 18 -4.15 -11.90 -4.65
N PHE A 19 -3.68 -10.98 -3.81
CA PHE A 19 -2.69 -9.99 -4.21
C PHE A 19 -1.29 -10.61 -4.25
N ASN A 20 -0.69 -10.63 -5.44
CA ASN A 20 0.60 -11.29 -5.73
C ASN A 20 1.73 -10.97 -4.73
N ARG A 21 1.82 -9.73 -4.22
CA ARG A 21 2.86 -9.38 -3.24
C ARG A 21 2.51 -9.80 -1.81
N LEU A 22 1.23 -9.75 -1.44
CA LEU A 22 0.80 -10.23 -0.12
C LEU A 22 0.92 -11.75 -0.04
N LYS A 23 0.49 -12.46 -1.09
CA LYS A 23 0.58 -13.90 -1.22
C LYS A 23 2.03 -14.42 -1.13
N LYS A 24 2.99 -13.66 -1.67
CA LYS A 24 4.42 -13.97 -1.52
C LYS A 24 4.95 -13.83 -0.09
N LEU A 25 4.29 -13.06 0.77
CA LEU A 25 4.69 -12.87 2.17
C LEU A 25 4.04 -13.91 3.09
N SER A 26 2.77 -14.23 2.85
CA SER A 26 2.04 -15.23 3.62
C SER A 26 0.83 -15.75 2.83
N ASP A 27 0.58 -17.06 2.92
CA ASP A 27 -0.62 -17.72 2.42
C ASP A 27 -1.66 -17.97 3.54
N ASP A 28 -1.35 -17.63 4.79
CA ASP A 28 -2.22 -17.88 5.96
C ASP A 28 -2.99 -16.61 6.37
N GLN A 29 -4.31 -16.68 6.26
CA GLN A 29 -5.23 -15.62 6.65
C GLN A 29 -5.11 -15.26 8.13
N SER A 30 -4.88 -16.24 9.01
CA SER A 30 -4.79 -16.00 10.45
C SER A 30 -3.56 -15.17 10.81
N MET A 31 -2.43 -15.46 10.14
CA MET A 31 -1.18 -14.72 10.29
C MET A 31 -1.32 -13.27 9.82
N VAL A 32 -2.01 -13.03 8.70
CA VAL A 32 -2.28 -11.69 8.18
C VAL A 32 -3.12 -10.88 9.17
N LEU A 33 -4.20 -11.46 9.72
CA LEU A 33 -5.04 -10.81 10.72
C LEU A 33 -4.27 -10.50 12.01
N ALA A 34 -3.46 -11.45 12.49
CA ALA A 34 -2.62 -11.25 13.66
C ALA A 34 -1.59 -10.13 13.46
N ALA A 35 -1.01 -10.00 12.27
CA ALA A 35 -0.09 -8.91 11.92
C ALA A 35 -0.80 -7.55 11.89
N LEU A 36 -2.02 -7.51 11.33
CA LEU A 36 -2.81 -6.28 11.28
C LEU A 36 -3.21 -5.78 12.68
N ARG A 37 -3.55 -6.69 13.61
CA ARG A 37 -3.84 -6.34 15.02
C ARG A 37 -2.65 -5.67 15.74
N LYS A 38 -1.42 -6.03 15.37
CA LYS A 38 -0.20 -5.44 15.92
C LYS A 38 0.21 -4.13 15.24
N SER A 39 -0.50 -3.71 14.19
CA SER A 39 -0.15 -2.50 13.43
C SER A 39 -0.43 -1.24 14.24
N THR A 40 0.61 -0.43 14.46
CA THR A 40 0.50 0.89 15.09
C THR A 40 -0.01 1.98 14.15
N SER A 41 -0.18 1.66 12.86
CA SER A 41 -0.55 2.66 11.84
C SER A 41 -1.98 3.21 12.01
N GLY A 42 -2.89 2.45 12.64
CA GLY A 42 -4.30 2.82 12.79
C GLY A 42 -5.01 3.15 11.47
N LEU A 43 -4.51 2.66 10.33
CA LEU A 43 -5.06 2.95 9.01
C LEU A 43 -6.19 2.00 8.63
N LEU A 44 -6.12 0.76 9.12
CA LEU A 44 -7.06 -0.29 8.82
C LEU A 44 -7.83 -0.67 10.09
N GLU A 45 -9.12 -0.90 9.93
CA GLU A 45 -10.01 -1.50 10.93
C GLU A 45 -10.35 -2.92 10.49
N ILE A 46 -10.42 -3.83 11.46
CA ILE A 46 -10.75 -5.24 11.25
C ILE A 46 -12.14 -5.46 11.85
N ASP A 47 -13.05 -6.01 11.04
CA ASP A 47 -14.29 -6.58 11.52
C ASP A 47 -14.06 -8.07 11.79
N GLU A 48 -14.07 -8.44 13.07
CA GLU A 48 -13.78 -9.80 13.53
C GLU A 48 -14.92 -10.78 13.26
N ALA A 49 -16.18 -10.30 13.22
CA ALA A 49 -17.34 -11.15 12.96
C ALA A 49 -17.42 -11.54 11.48
N GLU A 50 -17.11 -10.59 10.59
CA GLU A 50 -17.28 -10.78 9.16
C GLU A 50 -15.98 -11.12 8.41
N SER A 51 -14.83 -11.14 9.10
CA SER A 51 -13.50 -11.30 8.49
C SER A 51 -13.26 -10.30 7.35
N ARG A 52 -13.60 -9.03 7.62
CA ARG A 52 -13.48 -7.93 6.65
C ARG A 52 -12.52 -6.88 7.18
N ILE A 53 -11.86 -6.19 6.25
CA ILE A 53 -10.93 -5.12 6.55
C ILE A 53 -11.35 -3.88 5.79
N ARG A 54 -11.34 -2.73 6.45
CA ARG A 54 -11.63 -1.43 5.83
C ARG A 54 -10.60 -0.39 6.24
N ARG A 55 -10.51 0.71 5.49
CA ARG A 55 -9.79 1.90 5.96
C ARG A 55 -10.59 2.58 7.07
N SER A 56 -9.89 3.05 8.10
CA SER A 56 -10.54 3.76 9.20
C SER A 56 -11.22 5.03 8.71
N PRO A 57 -12.50 5.27 9.04
CA PRO A 57 -13.20 6.52 8.73
C PRO A 57 -12.53 7.75 9.36
N LEU A 58 -11.77 7.55 10.45
CA LEU A 58 -11.00 8.61 11.13
C LEU A 58 -9.80 9.10 10.30
N LYS A 59 -9.42 8.37 9.24
CA LYS A 59 -8.34 8.73 8.32
C LYS A 59 -8.87 8.86 6.89
N PRO A 60 -9.71 9.88 6.62
CA PRO A 60 -10.28 10.07 5.30
C PRO A 60 -9.21 10.42 4.27
N LEU A 61 -9.58 10.30 3.00
CA LEU A 61 -8.74 10.80 1.91
C LEU A 61 -8.56 12.33 2.04
N PRO A 62 -7.46 12.90 1.50
CA PRO A 62 -7.24 14.34 1.53
C PRO A 62 -8.42 15.11 0.93
N ALA A 63 -8.91 16.11 1.66
CA ALA A 63 -10.10 16.90 1.27
C ALA A 63 -9.88 17.73 -0.01
N ASP A 64 -8.66 18.22 -0.23
CA ASP A 64 -8.25 18.91 -1.45
C ASP A 64 -7.18 18.10 -2.20
N PRO A 65 -7.60 17.33 -3.23
CA PRO A 65 -6.68 16.55 -4.04
C PRO A 65 -5.64 17.42 -4.76
N ALA A 66 -5.98 18.63 -5.21
CA ALA A 66 -5.08 19.45 -6.02
C ALA A 66 -3.89 19.94 -5.19
N LYS A 67 -4.15 20.50 -4.00
CA LYS A 67 -3.10 20.91 -3.06
C LYS A 67 -2.28 19.72 -2.55
N HIS A 68 -2.94 18.58 -2.32
CA HIS A 68 -2.25 17.34 -1.98
C HIS A 68 -1.24 16.93 -3.06
N TRP A 69 -1.66 16.91 -4.34
CA TRP A 69 -0.78 16.54 -5.44
C TRP A 69 0.36 17.54 -5.67
N GLN A 70 0.15 18.84 -5.44
CA GLN A 70 1.25 19.81 -5.46
C GLN A 70 2.32 19.47 -4.41
N THR A 71 1.90 19.15 -3.18
CA THR A 71 2.82 18.74 -2.10
C THR A 71 3.55 17.43 -2.43
N VAL A 72 2.83 16.46 -3.02
CA VAL A 72 3.44 15.20 -3.47
C VAL A 72 4.48 15.45 -4.57
N ARG A 73 4.19 16.31 -5.55
CA ARG A 73 5.12 16.65 -6.63
C ARG A 73 6.42 17.26 -6.11
N MET A 74 6.33 18.20 -5.15
CA MET A 74 7.51 18.82 -4.54
C MET A 74 8.43 17.82 -3.80
N ARG A 75 7.91 16.65 -3.40
CA ARG A 75 8.65 15.59 -2.71
C ARG A 75 8.87 14.35 -3.57
N THR A 76 8.58 14.43 -4.87
CA THR A 76 8.78 13.33 -5.82
C THR A 76 10.14 13.50 -6.49
N ALA A 77 10.99 12.47 -6.41
CA ALA A 77 12.25 12.42 -7.11
C ALA A 77 12.18 11.44 -8.29
N TYR A 78 12.83 11.79 -9.40
CA TYR A 78 13.04 10.90 -10.54
C TYR A 78 14.46 10.32 -10.45
N VAL A 79 14.58 9.00 -10.48
CA VAL A 79 15.84 8.29 -10.37
C VAL A 79 16.08 7.53 -11.67
N VAL A 80 17.14 7.92 -12.40
CA VAL A 80 17.63 7.19 -13.57
C VAL A 80 18.83 6.37 -13.13
N SER A 81 18.77 5.06 -13.35
CA SER A 81 19.93 4.18 -13.18
C SER A 81 20.29 3.55 -14.52
N ASN A 82 21.58 3.50 -14.83
CA ASN A 82 22.11 2.67 -15.93
C ASN A 82 21.80 1.18 -15.64
N PRO A 83 21.82 0.28 -16.65
CA PRO A 83 21.11 -0.99 -16.61
C PRO A 83 21.77 -1.96 -15.64
N ILE A 84 21.38 -1.86 -14.39
CA ILE A 84 21.51 -2.92 -13.40
C ILE A 84 20.11 -3.51 -13.29
N MET A 85 19.98 -4.83 -13.43
CA MET A 85 18.77 -5.57 -13.05
C MET A 85 18.52 -5.42 -11.55
N LEU A 86 18.17 -4.23 -11.08
CA LEU A 86 17.82 -3.99 -9.70
C LEU A 86 16.39 -4.47 -9.50
N LYS A 87 16.23 -5.51 -8.69
CA LYS A 87 14.92 -5.95 -8.24
C LYS A 87 14.24 -4.82 -7.46
N LEU A 88 12.92 -4.73 -7.59
CA LEU A 88 12.07 -3.71 -6.96
C LEU A 88 12.31 -3.54 -5.45
N ASP A 89 12.64 -4.64 -4.77
CA ASP A 89 12.84 -4.66 -3.32
C ASP A 89 14.22 -4.07 -2.95
N LEU A 90 15.27 -4.36 -3.73
CA LEU A 90 16.62 -3.80 -3.51
C LEU A 90 16.66 -2.28 -3.68
N VAL A 91 15.98 -1.74 -4.70
CA VAL A 91 15.86 -0.29 -4.89
C VAL A 91 15.16 0.35 -3.69
N PHE A 92 14.15 -0.32 -3.15
CA PHE A 92 13.39 0.20 -2.02
C PHE A 92 14.19 0.19 -0.72
N GLU A 93 14.90 -0.90 -0.44
CA GLU A 93 15.81 -0.98 0.70
C GLU A 93 16.90 0.09 0.65
N LEU A 94 17.46 0.36 -0.54
CA LEU A 94 18.41 1.45 -0.72
C LEU A 94 17.79 2.81 -0.39
N LEU A 95 16.60 3.11 -0.93
CA LEU A 95 15.94 4.39 -0.72
C LEU A 95 15.53 4.60 0.74
N LEU A 96 15.16 3.54 1.47
CA LEU A 96 14.81 3.63 2.89
C LEU A 96 15.97 4.14 3.76
N ARG A 97 17.23 4.01 3.32
CA ARG A 97 18.39 4.59 4.01
C ARG A 97 18.40 6.13 3.99
N PHE A 98 17.73 6.73 3.02
CA PHE A 98 17.66 8.18 2.84
C PHE A 98 16.38 8.80 3.39
N GLY A 99 15.38 7.97 3.76
CA GLY A 99 14.13 8.43 4.36
C GLY A 99 12.94 7.55 4.02
N ILE A 100 11.77 7.96 4.52
CA ILE A 100 10.51 7.23 4.31
C ILE A 100 10.02 7.44 2.88
N VAL A 101 9.83 6.34 2.16
CA VAL A 101 9.28 6.34 0.78
C VAL A 101 7.82 5.91 0.80
N TYR A 102 6.91 6.80 0.42
CA TYR A 102 5.47 6.55 0.43
C TYR A 102 4.93 5.89 -0.85
N ARG A 103 5.52 6.22 -2.02
CA ARG A 103 5.08 5.72 -3.32
C ARG A 103 6.28 5.56 -4.25
N LYS A 104 6.29 4.46 -5.01
CA LYS A 104 7.27 4.20 -6.08
C LYS A 104 6.56 3.81 -7.37
N VAL A 105 7.06 4.30 -8.49
CA VAL A 105 6.56 3.99 -9.84
C VAL A 105 7.78 3.69 -10.71
N PHE A 106 7.83 2.49 -11.27
CA PHE A 106 8.87 2.11 -12.23
C PHE A 106 8.31 2.34 -13.63
N GLN A 107 8.92 3.25 -14.37
CA GLN A 107 8.62 3.44 -15.78
C GLN A 107 9.37 2.36 -16.55
N LYS A 108 8.66 1.55 -17.34
CA LYS A 108 9.33 0.79 -18.41
C LYS A 108 9.73 1.82 -19.46
N THR A 109 11.02 1.99 -19.70
CA THR A 109 11.48 2.61 -20.94
C THR A 109 10.97 1.73 -22.08
N ALA A 110 10.14 2.31 -22.95
CA ALA A 110 9.79 1.65 -24.21
C ALA A 110 11.08 1.36 -24.99
N PRO A 111 11.17 0.22 -25.70
CA PRO A 111 12.27 -0.03 -26.61
C PRO A 111 12.30 1.00 -27.75
#